data_AF-A0A7S0MQ07-F1
#
_entry.id   AF-A0A7S0MQ07-F1
#
_cell.length_a   1.000
_cell.length_b   1.000
_cell.length_c   1.000
_cell.angle_alpha   90.00
_cell.angle_beta   90.00
_cell.angle_gamma   90.00
#
_symmetry.space_group_name_H-M   'P 1'
#
loop_
_entity.id
_entity.type
_entity.pdbx_description
1 polymer ?
#
loop_
_entity_poly.entity_id
_entity_poly.type
_entity_poly.pdbx_seq_one_letter_code
_entity_poly.pdbx_strand_id
1 'polypeptide(L)'
;QVAVFCEDRSPASVVGAVADLVDRADTGCQESMAGLVSDVALTLLRKEATWISAGLETASFRSDDAADAAFGQFSLKERAKIERETVNRVNGRDRSERHGGSPDGEWGPGGRGVSRGISRGATATSQSTVAVVTLILCLNGKKIAPVKDRDSLRAALLALGSDVLSTAECLMTAEVMWTPEARGDVLLPEDVTLDFPALIPL
;
A
#
# COMPACT_ATOMS: atom_id res chain seq x y z
N GLN A 1 4.72 -6.63 1.97
CA GLN A 1 4.00 -5.57 1.22
C GLN A 1 3.39 -6.18 -0.03
N VAL A 2 2.18 -5.78 -0.40
CA VAL A 2 1.46 -6.27 -1.59
C VAL A 2 0.84 -5.08 -2.31
N ALA A 3 1.24 -4.86 -3.56
CA ALA A 3 0.59 -3.91 -4.46
C ALA A 3 -0.59 -4.59 -5.15
N VAL A 4 -1.75 -3.92 -5.13
CA VAL A 4 -3.00 -4.42 -5.70
C VAL A 4 -3.66 -3.37 -6.58
N PHE A 5 -4.28 -3.81 -7.67
CA PHE A 5 -5.23 -2.97 -8.39
C PHE A 5 -6.40 -2.63 -7.46
N CYS A 6 -6.71 -1.34 -7.34
CA CYS A 6 -7.72 -0.85 -6.41
C CYS A 6 -8.43 0.36 -7.03
N GLU A 7 -9.35 0.13 -7.97
CA GLU A 7 -9.99 1.18 -8.77
C GLU A 7 -10.62 2.32 -7.94
N ASP A 8 -11.08 2.00 -6.72
CA ASP A 8 -11.60 2.98 -5.78
C ASP A 8 -11.18 2.67 -4.33
N ARG A 9 -11.48 3.60 -3.43
CA ARG A 9 -11.32 3.45 -1.97
C ARG A 9 -12.67 3.25 -1.29
N SER A 10 -13.63 2.66 -1.99
CA SER A 10 -14.94 2.33 -1.40
C SER A 10 -14.80 1.25 -0.33
N PRO A 11 -15.77 1.11 0.59
CA PRO A 11 -15.76 0.01 1.56
C PRO A 11 -15.68 -1.39 0.93
N ALA A 12 -16.03 -1.55 -0.35
CA ALA A 12 -15.96 -2.82 -1.06
C ALA A 12 -14.58 -3.12 -1.67
N SER A 13 -13.67 -2.13 -1.70
CA SER A 13 -12.33 -2.28 -2.24
C SER A 13 -11.40 -3.02 -1.26
N VAL A 14 -10.22 -3.43 -1.74
CA VAL A 14 -9.22 -4.11 -0.88
C VAL A 14 -8.85 -3.21 0.30
N VAL A 15 -8.60 -1.94 0.02
CA VAL A 15 -8.25 -0.94 1.04
C VAL A 15 -9.42 -0.68 1.97
N GLY A 16 -10.64 -0.54 1.43
CA GLY A 16 -11.84 -0.33 2.27
C GLY A 16 -12.07 -1.50 3.24
N ALA A 17 -11.90 -2.73 2.77
CA ALA A 17 -12.00 -3.92 3.62
C ALA A 17 -10.90 -3.98 4.69
N VAL A 18 -9.66 -3.61 4.36
CA VAL A 18 -8.55 -3.53 5.32
C VAL A 18 -8.80 -2.43 6.35
N ALA A 19 -9.25 -1.24 5.94
CA ALA A 19 -9.56 -0.14 6.84
C ALA A 19 -10.66 -0.53 7.84
N ASP A 20 -11.74 -1.16 7.38
CA ASP A 20 -12.83 -1.67 8.24
C ASP A 20 -12.36 -2.75 9.24
N LEU A 21 -11.34 -3.54 8.89
CA LEU A 21 -10.70 -4.46 9.85
C LEU A 21 -9.90 -3.70 10.91
N VAL A 22 -9.06 -2.75 10.50
CA VAL A 22 -8.24 -1.93 11.40
C VAL A 22 -9.11 -1.12 12.36
N ASP A 23 -10.21 -0.52 11.88
CA ASP A 23 -11.12 0.31 12.69
C ASP A 23 -11.84 -0.48 13.80
N ARG A 24 -12.01 -1.80 13.62
CA ARG A 24 -12.66 -2.68 14.59
C ARG A 24 -11.70 -3.38 15.54
N ALA A 25 -10.41 -3.39 15.22
CA ALA A 25 -9.41 -4.08 16.02
C ALA A 25 -9.03 -3.25 17.25
N ASP A 26 -9.04 -3.90 18.42
CA ASP A 26 -8.38 -3.36 19.60
C ASP A 26 -6.87 -3.58 19.46
N THR A 27 -6.14 -2.55 19.07
CA THR A 27 -4.68 -2.62 18.86
C THR A 27 -3.89 -2.62 20.16
N GLY A 28 -4.54 -2.41 21.32
CA GLY A 28 -3.93 -2.54 22.64
C GLY A 28 -3.93 -3.99 23.16
N CYS A 29 -4.65 -4.90 22.50
CA CYS A 29 -4.74 -6.31 22.85
C CYS A 29 -3.99 -7.16 21.82
N GLN A 30 -3.08 -8.01 22.29
CA GLN A 30 -2.18 -8.80 21.45
C GLN A 30 -2.95 -9.88 20.65
N GLU A 31 -3.98 -10.48 21.26
CA GLU A 31 -4.88 -11.42 20.60
C GLU A 31 -5.65 -10.75 19.46
N SER A 32 -6.17 -9.55 19.70
CA SER A 32 -6.88 -8.76 18.70
C SER A 32 -5.96 -8.31 17.57
N MET A 33 -4.73 -7.89 17.88
CA MET A 33 -3.70 -7.55 16.88
C MET A 33 -3.35 -8.76 16.00
N ALA A 34 -3.20 -9.93 16.59
CA ALA A 34 -2.89 -11.14 15.85
C ALA A 34 -4.07 -11.57 14.96
N GLY A 35 -5.31 -11.43 15.47
CA GLY A 35 -6.52 -11.55 14.68
C GLY A 35 -6.56 -10.59 13.49
N LEU A 36 -6.20 -9.32 13.69
CA LEU A 36 -6.14 -8.31 12.64
C LEU A 36 -5.15 -8.70 11.53
N VAL A 37 -3.94 -9.15 11.88
CA VAL A 37 -2.94 -9.60 10.89
C VAL A 37 -3.48 -10.77 10.06
N SER A 38 -4.11 -11.75 10.73
CA SER A 38 -4.73 -12.89 10.06
C SER A 38 -5.83 -12.45 9.10
N ASP A 39 -6.74 -11.58 9.54
CA ASP A 39 -7.86 -11.09 8.74
C ASP A 39 -7.41 -10.27 7.53
N VAL A 40 -6.37 -9.45 7.69
CA VAL A 40 -5.77 -8.69 6.58
C VAL A 40 -5.12 -9.64 5.57
N ALA A 41 -4.36 -10.64 6.04
CA ALA A 41 -3.76 -11.63 5.17
C ALA A 41 -4.81 -12.42 4.37
N LEU A 42 -5.88 -12.86 5.03
CA LEU A 42 -7.01 -13.54 4.39
C LEU A 42 -7.78 -12.63 3.43
N THR A 43 -7.90 -11.34 3.74
CA THR A 43 -8.50 -10.35 2.84
C THR A 43 -7.69 -10.18 1.56
N LEU A 44 -6.36 -10.10 1.68
CA LEU A 44 -5.47 -10.06 0.52
C LEU A 44 -5.56 -11.35 -0.31
N LEU A 45 -5.63 -12.52 0.33
CA LEU A 45 -5.85 -13.81 -0.35
C LEU A 45 -7.18 -13.90 -1.08
N ARG A 46 -8.28 -13.39 -0.49
CA ARG A 46 -9.59 -13.33 -1.17
C ARG A 46 -9.55 -12.48 -2.44
N LYS A 47 -8.60 -11.55 -2.54
CA LYS A 47 -8.43 -10.61 -3.65
C LYS A 47 -7.19 -10.94 -4.48
N GLU A 48 -6.79 -12.20 -4.53
CA GLU A 48 -5.60 -12.67 -5.28
C GLU A 48 -5.56 -12.21 -6.74
N ALA A 49 -6.71 -12.09 -7.38
CA ALA A 49 -6.81 -11.64 -8.77
C ALA A 49 -6.30 -10.21 -8.98
N THR A 50 -6.24 -9.38 -7.93
CA THR A 50 -5.82 -7.98 -8.03
C THR A 50 -4.35 -7.76 -7.74
N TRP A 51 -3.58 -8.78 -7.38
CA TRP A 51 -2.15 -8.64 -7.07
C TRP A 51 -1.33 -8.22 -8.30
N ILE A 52 -0.43 -7.26 -8.10
CA ILE A 52 0.44 -6.70 -9.15
C ILE A 52 1.90 -7.05 -8.85
N SER A 53 2.34 -6.70 -7.65
CA SER A 53 3.70 -6.87 -7.18
C SER A 53 3.69 -7.11 -5.67
N ALA A 54 4.72 -7.76 -5.15
CA ALA A 54 4.87 -7.93 -3.72
C ALA A 54 6.35 -7.97 -3.32
N GLY A 55 6.59 -7.77 -2.03
CA GLY A 55 7.93 -7.80 -1.48
C GLY A 55 7.88 -8.15 -0.01
N LEU A 56 8.94 -8.83 0.43
CA LEU A 56 9.15 -9.20 1.82
C LEU A 56 10.56 -8.79 2.23
N GLU A 57 10.64 -7.84 3.16
CA GLU A 57 11.88 -7.47 3.85
C GLU A 57 11.87 -8.13 5.23
N THR A 58 12.94 -8.86 5.58
CA THR A 58 13.04 -9.56 6.87
C THR A 58 14.40 -9.31 7.51
N ALA A 59 14.41 -9.11 8.83
CA ALA A 59 15.61 -9.12 9.64
C ALA A 59 15.41 -10.04 10.85
N SER A 60 16.50 -10.55 11.43
CA SER A 60 16.46 -11.44 12.60
C SER A 60 17.41 -10.92 13.67
N PHE A 61 16.95 -10.90 14.91
CA PHE A 61 17.66 -10.32 16.04
C PHE A 61 17.74 -11.34 17.18
N ARG A 62 18.73 -11.18 18.06
CA ARG A 62 18.91 -12.01 19.25
C ARG A 62 18.40 -11.35 20.54
N SER A 63 17.93 -10.12 20.45
CA SER A 63 17.50 -9.28 21.56
C SER A 63 16.21 -8.58 21.15
N ASP A 64 15.25 -8.57 22.07
CA ASP A 64 13.94 -7.93 21.87
C ASP A 64 14.09 -6.43 21.64
N ASP A 65 14.92 -5.74 22.44
CA ASP A 65 15.24 -4.32 22.25
C ASP A 65 15.76 -3.99 20.83
N ALA A 66 16.60 -4.86 20.26
CA ALA A 66 17.10 -4.69 18.90
C ALA A 66 16.01 -4.95 17.84
N ALA A 67 15.11 -5.90 18.10
CA ALA A 67 13.98 -6.18 17.23
C ALA A 67 12.97 -5.02 17.24
N ASP A 68 12.68 -4.45 18.42
CA ASP A 68 11.78 -3.31 18.58
C ASP A 68 12.35 -2.04 17.95
N ALA A 69 13.65 -1.79 18.10
CA ALA A 69 14.33 -0.69 17.42
C ALA A 69 14.24 -0.83 15.89
N ALA A 70 14.43 -2.05 15.36
CA ALA A 70 14.31 -2.31 13.93
C ALA A 70 12.85 -2.18 13.44
N PHE A 71 11.88 -2.65 14.22
CA PHE A 71 10.46 -2.45 13.96
C PHE A 71 10.14 -0.95 13.84
N GLY A 72 10.60 -0.13 14.79
CA GLY A 72 10.43 1.32 14.75
C GLY A 72 11.04 1.96 13.51
N GLN A 73 12.21 1.51 13.06
CA GLN A 73 12.83 1.98 11.82
C GLN A 73 12.01 1.62 10.58
N PHE A 74 11.49 0.38 10.50
CA PHE A 74 10.60 -0.02 9.41
C PHE A 74 9.32 0.81 9.40
N SER A 75 8.70 1.01 10.56
CA SER A 75 7.51 1.85 10.71
C SER A 75 7.75 3.28 10.24
N LEU A 76 8.83 3.92 10.70
CA LEU A 76 9.21 5.28 10.29
C LEU A 76 9.49 5.40 8.79
N LYS A 77 10.22 4.43 8.22
CA LYS A 77 10.54 4.39 6.78
C LYS A 77 9.27 4.33 5.93
N GLU A 78 8.29 3.52 6.31
CA GLU A 78 7.05 3.39 5.56
C GLU A 78 6.11 4.59 5.78
N ARG A 79 5.99 5.10 7.01
CA ARG A 79 5.22 6.32 7.29
C ARG A 79 5.77 7.56 6.58
N ALA A 80 7.09 7.68 6.40
CA ALA A 80 7.68 8.78 5.64
C ALA A 80 7.21 8.80 4.18
N LYS A 81 6.83 7.66 3.59
CA LYS A 81 6.24 7.61 2.24
C LYS A 81 4.85 8.23 2.21
N ILE A 82 4.05 7.96 3.24
CA ILE A 82 2.69 8.50 3.45
C ILE A 82 2.74 10.00 3.74
N GLU A 83 3.68 10.44 4.58
CA GLU A 83 3.89 11.87 4.87
C GLU A 83 4.29 12.63 3.60
N ARG A 84 5.18 12.06 2.79
CA ARG A 84 5.59 12.66 1.51
C ARG A 84 4.42 12.81 0.53
N GLU A 85 3.50 11.84 0.49
CA GLU A 85 2.23 11.95 -0.25
C GLU A 85 1.41 13.14 0.26
N THR A 86 1.22 13.24 1.58
CA THR A 86 0.48 14.33 2.24
C THR A 86 1.10 15.71 1.97
N VAL A 87 2.43 15.83 2.01
CA VAL A 87 3.14 17.10 1.75
C VAL A 87 3.02 17.54 0.28
N ASN A 88 3.03 16.58 -0.66
CA ASN A 88 2.81 16.90 -2.08
C ASN A 88 1.40 17.46 -2.33
N ARG A 89 0.40 17.01 -1.55
CA ARG A 89 -0.97 17.52 -1.57
C ARG A 89 -1.07 18.99 -1.11
N VAL A 90 -0.43 19.35 0.01
CA VAL A 90 -0.48 20.73 0.54
C VAL A 90 0.17 21.73 -0.42
N ASN A 91 1.16 21.29 -1.20
CA ASN A 91 1.85 22.11 -2.19
C ASN A 91 1.18 22.12 -3.58
N GLY A 92 -0.01 21.54 -3.73
CA GLY A 92 -0.83 21.65 -4.93
C GLY A 92 -0.26 21.03 -6.20
N ARG A 93 0.71 20.10 -6.10
CA ARG A 93 1.17 19.32 -7.27
C ARG A 93 0.50 17.95 -7.23
N ASP A 94 -0.60 17.84 -7.95
CA ASP A 94 -1.26 16.56 -8.17
C ASP A 94 -0.36 15.71 -9.09
N ARG A 95 0.10 14.53 -8.62
CA ARG A 95 0.98 13.65 -9.41
C ARG A 95 0.28 13.14 -10.67
N SER A 96 -1.05 13.13 -10.68
CA SER A 96 -1.86 12.78 -11.84
C SER A 96 -1.67 13.74 -13.04
N GLU A 97 -1.26 14.98 -12.81
CA GLU A 97 -0.99 15.96 -13.88
C GLU A 97 0.31 15.66 -14.65
N ARG A 98 1.25 14.89 -14.08
CA ARG A 98 2.51 14.55 -14.76
C ARG A 98 2.33 13.67 -16.00
N HIS A 99 1.20 12.98 -16.12
CA HIS A 99 0.86 12.15 -17.29
C HIS A 99 -0.18 12.80 -18.22
N GLY A 100 -0.54 14.07 -17.98
CA GLY A 100 -1.58 14.81 -18.71
C GLY A 100 -1.07 15.91 -19.65
N GLY A 101 0.13 15.79 -20.23
CA GLY A 101 0.64 16.82 -21.14
C GLY A 101 1.60 16.30 -22.22
N SER A 102 1.10 16.16 -23.45
CA SER A 102 1.96 16.35 -24.63
C SER A 102 2.17 17.85 -24.86
N PRO A 103 3.41 18.33 -25.07
CA PRO A 103 3.69 19.73 -25.37
C PRO A 103 3.87 19.92 -26.88
N ASP A 104 2.78 20.09 -27.63
CA ASP A 104 2.87 20.41 -29.06
C ASP A 104 2.05 21.67 -29.38
N GLY A 105 2.73 22.77 -29.70
CA GLY A 105 2.08 23.97 -30.26
C GLY A 105 2.74 25.31 -29.96
N GLU A 106 3.99 25.45 -30.38
CA GLU A 106 4.64 26.69 -30.88
C GLU A 106 3.79 27.99 -30.83
N TRP A 107 4.14 28.92 -29.93
CA TRP A 107 3.55 30.26 -29.90
C TRP A 107 4.51 31.29 -30.53
N GLY A 108 4.27 31.59 -31.81
CA GLY A 108 4.77 32.82 -32.45
C GLY A 108 4.04 34.07 -31.92
N PRO A 109 4.61 35.28 -32.09
CA PRO A 109 4.13 36.46 -31.39
C PRO A 109 2.91 37.06 -32.08
N GLY A 110 1.77 37.11 -31.38
CA GLY A 110 0.63 37.95 -31.74
C GLY A 110 -0.69 37.20 -31.81
N GLY A 111 -1.53 37.36 -30.78
CA GLY A 111 -2.92 36.90 -30.84
C GLY A 111 -3.62 37.00 -29.49
N ARG A 112 -4.35 38.10 -29.27
CA ARG A 112 -5.24 38.27 -28.12
C ARG A 112 -6.48 37.40 -28.28
N GLY A 113 -6.82 36.68 -27.20
CA GLY A 113 -8.18 36.46 -26.72
C GLY A 113 -9.09 35.54 -27.54
N VAL A 114 -9.53 34.45 -26.92
CA VAL A 114 -10.92 34.18 -26.48
C VAL A 114 -11.04 32.67 -26.26
N SER A 115 -11.00 32.23 -25.00
CA SER A 115 -11.36 30.85 -24.63
C SER A 115 -12.77 30.83 -24.07
N ARG A 116 -13.75 30.65 -24.95
CA ARG A 116 -15.09 30.17 -24.60
C ARG A 116 -15.38 28.92 -25.43
N GLY A 117 -15.02 27.78 -24.88
CA GLY A 117 -15.25 26.47 -25.49
C GLY A 117 -15.59 25.47 -24.39
N ILE A 118 -16.82 24.96 -24.43
CA ILE A 118 -17.39 24.00 -23.52
C ILE A 118 -16.76 22.63 -23.82
N SER A 119 -15.94 22.10 -22.92
CA SER A 119 -15.49 20.70 -23.00
C SER A 119 -16.44 19.81 -22.21
N ARG A 120 -17.57 19.46 -22.84
CA ARG A 120 -18.35 18.27 -22.49
C ARG A 120 -17.66 17.06 -23.13
N GLY A 121 -17.25 16.11 -22.31
CA GLY A 121 -16.81 14.79 -22.77
C GLY A 121 -15.33 14.49 -22.60
N ALA A 122 -14.77 14.75 -21.41
CA ALA A 122 -13.72 13.84 -20.95
C ALA A 122 -14.43 12.55 -20.55
N THR A 123 -14.33 11.50 -21.36
CA THR A 123 -14.35 10.15 -20.80
C THR A 123 -13.21 10.13 -19.80
N ALA A 124 -13.53 10.30 -18.52
CA ALA A 124 -12.58 10.07 -17.45
C ALA A 124 -12.09 8.64 -17.63
N THR A 125 -10.92 8.47 -18.25
CA THR A 125 -10.14 7.25 -18.14
C THR A 125 -10.02 7.01 -16.65
N SER A 126 -10.73 6.01 -16.12
CA SER A 126 -10.71 5.64 -14.72
C SER A 126 -9.27 5.71 -14.23
N GLN A 127 -8.94 6.71 -13.40
CA GLN A 127 -7.57 6.94 -12.96
C GLN A 127 -7.16 5.70 -12.18
N SER A 128 -6.34 4.84 -12.78
CA SER A 128 -5.85 3.62 -12.16
C SER A 128 -5.25 3.97 -10.81
N THR A 129 -5.83 3.50 -9.70
CA THR A 129 -5.17 3.61 -8.41
C THR A 129 -4.74 2.23 -7.96
N VAL A 130 -3.44 1.97 -8.04
CA VAL A 130 -2.84 0.89 -7.28
C VAL A 130 -2.96 1.26 -5.80
N ALA A 131 -3.04 0.26 -4.94
CA ALA A 131 -2.80 0.43 -3.52
C ALA A 131 -1.68 -0.51 -3.10
N VAL A 132 -0.76 -0.03 -2.27
CA VAL A 132 0.24 -0.87 -1.61
C VAL A 132 -0.21 -1.09 -0.18
N VAL A 133 -0.53 -2.34 0.16
CA VAL A 133 -0.82 -2.75 1.54
C VAL A 133 0.48 -3.21 2.19
N THR A 134 0.81 -2.61 3.33
CA THR A 134 2.05 -2.84 4.08
C THR A 134 1.71 -3.45 5.44
N LEU A 135 2.33 -4.60 5.70
CA LEU A 135 2.31 -5.29 6.99
C LEU A 135 3.73 -5.25 7.53
N ILE A 136 3.92 -4.69 8.72
CA ILE A 136 5.18 -4.71 9.46
C ILE A 136 4.94 -5.57 10.70
N LEU A 137 5.74 -6.60 10.88
CA LEU A 137 5.51 -7.61 11.91
C LEU A 137 6.81 -7.85 12.69
N CYS A 138 6.72 -7.85 14.02
CA CYS A 138 7.76 -8.36 14.91
C CYS A 138 7.30 -9.73 15.42
N LEU A 139 8.00 -10.79 15.00
CA LEU A 139 7.64 -12.18 15.29
C LEU A 139 8.70 -12.83 16.19
N ASN A 140 8.25 -13.57 17.21
CA ASN A 140 9.12 -14.38 18.05
C ASN A 140 9.33 -15.78 17.43
N GLY A 141 10.59 -16.12 17.15
CA GLY A 141 11.01 -17.48 16.76
C GLY A 141 10.53 -18.01 15.40
N LYS A 142 9.78 -17.23 14.62
CA LYS A 142 9.24 -17.65 13.32
C LYS A 142 9.66 -16.71 12.18
N LYS A 143 9.92 -17.29 11.02
CA LYS A 143 10.30 -16.57 9.80
C LYS A 143 9.35 -16.89 8.66
N ILE A 144 8.97 -15.88 7.90
CA ILE A 144 8.18 -16.01 6.68
C ILE A 144 9.12 -16.33 5.52
N ALA A 145 8.74 -17.28 4.66
CA ALA A 145 9.51 -17.63 3.48
C ALA A 145 9.59 -16.43 2.51
N PRO A 146 10.71 -16.26 1.78
CA PRO A 146 10.85 -15.19 0.80
C PRO A 146 9.74 -15.22 -0.27
N VAL A 147 9.19 -14.05 -0.59
CA VAL A 147 8.25 -13.87 -1.69
C VAL A 147 9.04 -13.62 -2.98
N LYS A 148 8.86 -14.48 -3.97
CA LYS A 148 9.57 -14.46 -5.27
C LYS A 148 8.63 -14.46 -6.46
N ASP A 149 7.39 -14.88 -6.25
CA ASP A 149 6.36 -15.11 -7.25
C ASP A 149 4.99 -15.17 -6.56
N ARG A 150 3.95 -15.33 -7.36
CA ARG A 150 2.57 -15.39 -6.90
C ARG A 150 2.29 -16.55 -5.93
N ASP A 151 2.89 -17.72 -6.16
CA ASP A 151 2.69 -18.91 -5.32
C ASP A 151 3.35 -18.76 -3.94
N SER A 152 4.57 -18.22 -3.89
CA SER A 152 5.26 -17.91 -2.64
C SER A 152 4.60 -16.78 -1.86
N LEU A 153 4.01 -15.79 -2.54
CA LEU A 153 3.15 -14.80 -1.87
C LEU A 153 1.92 -15.44 -1.27
N ARG A 154 1.22 -16.30 -2.01
CA ARG A 154 0.06 -17.04 -1.52
C ARG A 154 0.43 -17.89 -0.30
N ALA A 155 1.56 -18.59 -0.34
CA ALA A 155 2.05 -19.36 0.79
C ALA A 155 2.38 -18.48 2.01
N ALA A 156 3.01 -17.33 1.81
CA ALA A 156 3.32 -16.38 2.88
C ALA A 156 2.05 -15.82 3.54
N LEU A 157 1.05 -15.42 2.74
CA LEU A 157 -0.22 -14.92 3.26
C LEU A 157 -1.06 -16.03 3.91
N LEU A 158 -1.00 -17.26 3.41
CA LEU A 158 -1.64 -18.41 4.06
C LEU A 158 -1.00 -18.72 5.41
N ALA A 159 0.32 -18.59 5.51
CA ALA A 159 1.02 -18.76 6.77
C ALA A 159 0.58 -17.68 7.78
N LEU A 160 0.45 -16.43 7.34
CA LEU A 160 -0.04 -15.32 8.18
C LEU A 160 -1.52 -15.47 8.56
N GLY A 161 -2.37 -15.91 7.62
CA GLY A 161 -3.78 -16.21 7.87
C GLY A 161 -4.01 -17.49 8.68
N SER A 162 -2.96 -18.29 8.91
CA SER A 162 -3.02 -19.45 9.78
C SER A 162 -2.78 -19.04 11.23
N ASP A 163 -3.46 -19.72 12.13
CA ASP A 163 -3.35 -19.53 13.58
C ASP A 163 -1.92 -19.72 14.10
N VAL A 164 -1.02 -20.34 13.32
CA VAL A 164 0.35 -20.63 13.73
C VAL A 164 1.25 -19.39 13.73
N LEU A 165 1.10 -18.43 12.81
CA LEU A 165 1.90 -17.19 12.84
C LEU A 165 1.19 -16.03 13.54
N SER A 166 -0.13 -16.17 13.74
CA SER A 166 -1.00 -15.17 14.33
C SER A 166 -1.50 -15.59 15.72
N THR A 167 -0.75 -16.42 16.45
CA THR A 167 -0.98 -16.55 17.89
C THR A 167 -0.43 -15.31 18.60
N ALA A 168 -1.09 -14.89 19.68
CA ALA A 168 -0.59 -13.85 20.56
C ALA A 168 0.86 -14.15 21.00
N GLU A 169 1.18 -15.39 21.33
CA GLU A 169 2.55 -15.77 21.78
C GLU A 169 3.65 -15.58 20.72
N CYS A 170 3.31 -15.59 19.42
CA CYS A 170 4.28 -15.43 18.34
C CYS A 170 4.37 -13.99 17.83
N LEU A 171 3.28 -13.23 17.87
CA LEU A 171 3.26 -11.85 17.41
C LEU A 171 3.56 -10.89 18.55
N MET A 172 4.72 -10.23 18.51
CA MET A 172 5.13 -9.25 19.53
C MET A 172 4.52 -7.87 19.25
N THR A 173 4.57 -7.43 17.99
CA THR A 173 4.02 -6.14 17.55
C THR A 173 3.70 -6.23 16.06
N ALA A 174 2.63 -5.57 15.63
CA ALA A 174 2.30 -5.40 14.22
C ALA A 174 1.87 -3.98 13.91
N GLU A 175 2.05 -3.61 12.65
CA GLU A 175 1.45 -2.42 12.07
C GLU A 175 0.93 -2.74 10.66
N VAL A 176 -0.27 -2.23 10.38
CA VAL A 176 -0.94 -2.32 9.08
C VAL A 176 -1.12 -0.91 8.55
N MET A 177 -0.70 -0.67 7.31
CA MET A 177 -0.89 0.61 6.63
C MET A 177 -1.08 0.40 5.13
N TRP A 178 -1.57 1.43 4.43
CA TRP A 178 -1.69 1.39 2.97
C TRP A 178 -1.33 2.73 2.33
N THR A 179 -0.99 2.69 1.05
CA THR A 179 -0.67 3.87 0.26
C THR A 179 -1.31 3.74 -1.12
N PRO A 180 -2.01 4.75 -1.65
CA PRO A 180 -2.40 6.02 -1.02
C PRO A 180 -3.42 5.89 0.12
N GLU A 181 -3.30 6.73 1.15
CA GLU A 181 -4.24 6.75 2.28
C GLU A 181 -5.53 7.50 1.95
N ALA A 182 -5.42 8.65 1.28
CA ALA A 182 -6.57 9.50 1.00
C ALA A 182 -7.41 8.92 -0.16
N ARG A 183 -8.74 9.01 -0.02
CA ARG A 183 -9.70 8.43 -1.00
C ARG A 183 -9.55 8.96 -2.43
N GLY A 184 -9.06 10.20 -2.58
CA GLY A 184 -8.90 10.86 -3.88
C GLY A 184 -7.50 10.72 -4.48
N ASP A 185 -6.58 10.07 -3.78
CA ASP A 185 -5.18 10.04 -4.20
C ASP A 185 -4.94 8.84 -5.13
N VAL A 186 -4.16 9.09 -6.17
CA VAL A 186 -3.88 8.14 -7.26
C VAL A 186 -2.43 7.69 -7.14
N LEU A 187 -2.21 6.38 -7.18
CA LEU A 187 -0.90 5.78 -7.36
C LEU A 187 -0.90 4.98 -8.65
N LEU A 188 -0.04 5.38 -9.59
CA LEU A 188 0.07 4.71 -10.89
C LEU A 188 1.00 3.49 -10.77
N PRO A 189 0.82 2.44 -11.60
CA PRO A 189 1.70 1.28 -11.60
C PRO A 189 3.19 1.62 -11.77
N GLU A 190 3.53 2.63 -12.58
CA GLU A 190 4.90 3.10 -12.76
C GLU A 190 5.48 3.75 -11.48
N ASP A 191 4.66 4.46 -10.72
CA ASP A 191 5.06 5.10 -9.46
C ASP A 191 5.34 4.04 -8.38
N VAL A 192 4.65 2.89 -8.42
CA VAL A 192 4.93 1.76 -7.52
C VAL A 192 6.38 1.31 -7.67
N THR A 193 6.90 1.27 -8.91
CA THR A 193 8.28 0.84 -9.17
C THR A 193 9.31 1.84 -8.61
N LEU A 194 8.97 3.13 -8.62
CA LEU A 194 9.84 4.20 -8.11
C LEU A 194 9.79 4.31 -6.58
N ASP A 195 8.60 4.28 -6.01
CA ASP A 195 8.35 4.53 -4.59
C ASP A 195 8.49 3.26 -3.73
N PHE A 196 8.36 2.08 -4.34
CA PHE A 196 8.45 0.78 -3.68
C PHE A 196 9.40 -0.16 -4.44
N PRO A 197 10.70 0.17 -4.54
CA PRO A 197 11.67 -0.59 -5.35
C PRO A 197 11.94 -2.02 -4.84
N ALA A 198 11.49 -2.36 -3.62
CA ALA A 198 11.59 -3.71 -3.06
C ALA A 198 10.47 -4.64 -3.53
N LEU A 199 9.43 -4.12 -4.19
CA LEU A 199 8.36 -4.95 -4.75
C LEU A 199 8.79 -5.51 -6.09
N ILE A 200 8.59 -6.82 -6.25
CA ILE A 200 8.81 -7.53 -7.49
C ILE A 200 7.46 -7.80 -8.18
N PRO A 201 7.36 -7.65 -9.51
CA PRO A 201 6.18 -8.08 -10.26
C PRO A 201 5.88 -9.58 -10.05
N LEU A 202 4.60 -9.94 -9.98
CA LEU A 202 4.12 -11.31 -9.70
C LEU A 202 3.59 -12.04 -10.92
#